data_AF-A0A643IMK4-F1
#
_entry.id   AF-A0A643IMK4-F1
#
_cell.length_a   1.000
_cell.length_b   1.000
_cell.length_c   1.000
_cell.angle_alpha   90.00
_cell.angle_beta   90.00
_cell.angle_gamma   90.00
#
_symmetry.space_group_name_H-M   'P 1'
#
loop_
_entity.id
_entity.type
_entity.pdbx_description
1 polymer ?
#
loop_
_entity_poly.entity_id
_entity_poly.type
_entity_poly.pdbx_seq_one_letter_code
_entity_poly.pdbx_strand_id
1 'polypeptide(L)'
;CTASAQHSRPWWFYLPLLAVACLPWSGLLPSALRQAWHERRQAPVVFLALWLLLPLAFFSLSRGKLPTYIMPCLLPLALLMGHALVQRLRLGNSVALRGNGLLNLGLALLALAALAYLQLRKPVYQEEPFELFLVLLVIGAWAAAGLAQWRYPLRAWAAPLLASWVLIALLPAAMPNHVVQNKTPDLFVAEHLDELTGAHHLLSNDLGAASALAWRLRRSDVTLYDTRGELKYGLSYPEHSQRSVPLADIRQWLWQARQDGSVAVLLRINSASDRYQLALLPGDGERYRNGNLVLAILPQVRP
;
A
#
# COMPACT_ATOMS: atom_id res chain seq x y z
N CYS A 1 22.36 -23.83 -5.51
CA CYS A 1 20.91 -24.09 -5.61
C CYS A 1 20.23 -23.73 -4.30
N THR A 2 19.54 -22.58 -4.23
CA THR A 2 18.67 -22.23 -3.09
C THR A 2 17.42 -21.52 -3.62
N ALA A 3 16.44 -22.34 -3.97
CA ALA A 3 15.08 -21.93 -4.28
C ALA A 3 14.35 -21.62 -2.97
N SER A 4 14.49 -20.39 -2.45
CA SER A 4 13.74 -19.98 -1.24
C SER A 4 13.79 -18.47 -1.04
N ALA A 5 13.05 -17.74 -1.88
CA ALA A 5 12.61 -16.35 -1.66
C ALA A 5 11.60 -15.89 -2.73
N GLN A 6 11.59 -16.53 -3.89
CA GLN A 6 10.70 -16.19 -4.99
C GLN A 6 9.34 -16.87 -4.80
N HIS A 7 8.35 -16.15 -4.26
CA HIS A 7 6.97 -16.61 -4.29
C HIS A 7 6.55 -16.73 -5.77
N SER A 8 6.46 -17.95 -6.29
CA SER A 8 6.01 -18.23 -7.64
C SER A 8 4.54 -17.82 -7.78
N ARG A 9 4.30 -16.58 -8.18
CA ARG A 9 2.96 -16.09 -8.45
C ARG A 9 2.43 -16.72 -9.74
N PRO A 10 1.14 -17.08 -9.81
CA PRO A 10 0.57 -17.77 -10.95
C PRO A 10 0.74 -16.97 -12.26
N TRP A 11 0.72 -17.64 -13.40
CA TRP A 11 0.84 -16.98 -14.72
C TRP A 11 -0.29 -15.97 -14.96
N TRP A 12 -1.48 -16.20 -14.39
CA TRP A 12 -2.64 -15.30 -14.46
C TRP A 12 -2.59 -14.12 -13.47
N PHE A 13 -1.47 -13.91 -12.75
CA PHE A 13 -1.32 -12.89 -11.71
C PHE A 13 -1.76 -11.47 -12.14
N TYR A 14 -1.52 -11.10 -13.41
CA TYR A 14 -1.82 -9.75 -13.92
C TYR A 14 -3.26 -9.57 -14.41
N LEU A 15 -4.00 -10.65 -14.69
CA LEU A 15 -5.39 -10.56 -15.17
C LEU A 15 -6.35 -9.90 -14.16
N PRO A 16 -6.41 -10.32 -12.88
CA PRO A 16 -7.26 -9.62 -11.90
C PRO A 16 -6.77 -8.20 -11.65
N LEU A 17 -5.45 -7.96 -11.73
CA LEU A 17 -4.88 -6.63 -11.52
C LEU A 17 -5.28 -5.66 -12.63
N LEU A 18 -5.35 -6.11 -13.89
CA LEU A 18 -5.90 -5.32 -15.00
C LEU A 18 -7.38 -4.98 -14.77
N ALA A 19 -8.18 -5.96 -14.33
CA ALA A 19 -9.60 -5.72 -14.06
C ALA A 19 -9.81 -4.68 -12.95
N VAL A 20 -9.01 -4.73 -11.88
CA VAL A 20 -9.02 -3.75 -10.79
C VAL A 20 -8.52 -2.39 -11.26
N ALA A 21 -7.45 -2.33 -12.06
CA ALA A 21 -6.93 -1.08 -12.62
C ALA A 21 -7.92 -0.38 -13.57
N CYS A 22 -8.86 -1.13 -14.14
CA CYS A 22 -9.94 -0.58 -14.95
C CYS A 22 -11.13 -0.07 -14.14
N LEU A 23 -11.19 -0.25 -12.81
CA LEU A 23 -12.23 0.36 -12.00
C LEU A 23 -12.17 1.89 -12.14
N PRO A 24 -13.33 2.57 -12.20
CA PRO A 24 -14.70 2.07 -12.09
C PRO A 24 -15.33 1.55 -13.40
N TRP A 25 -14.60 1.46 -14.51
CA TRP A 25 -15.12 1.03 -15.82
C TRP A 25 -14.91 -0.46 -16.13
N SER A 26 -14.60 -1.29 -15.13
CA SER A 26 -14.31 -2.71 -15.32
C SER A 26 -15.44 -3.49 -15.99
N GLY A 27 -16.71 -3.08 -15.83
CA GLY A 27 -17.85 -3.67 -16.51
C GLY A 27 -17.86 -3.45 -18.03
N LEU A 28 -17.12 -2.45 -18.52
CA LEU A 28 -16.94 -2.19 -19.96
C LEU A 28 -15.85 -3.08 -20.58
N LEU A 29 -14.99 -3.69 -19.77
CA LEU A 29 -13.83 -4.45 -20.23
C LEU A 29 -14.22 -5.62 -21.16
N PRO A 30 -15.21 -6.48 -20.85
CA PRO A 30 -15.63 -7.54 -21.77
C PRO A 30 -16.16 -7.00 -23.09
N SER A 31 -16.85 -5.85 -23.05
CA SER A 31 -17.40 -5.21 -24.25
C SER A 31 -16.30 -4.64 -25.14
N ALA A 32 -15.25 -4.06 -24.54
CA ALA A 32 -14.09 -3.52 -25.25
C ALA A 32 -13.26 -4.62 -25.90
N LEU A 33 -12.99 -5.72 -25.17
CA LEU A 33 -12.27 -6.86 -25.74
C LEU A 33 -13.05 -7.54 -26.87
N ARG A 34 -14.37 -7.71 -26.72
CA ARG A 34 -15.21 -8.26 -27.78
C ARG A 34 -15.19 -7.38 -29.03
N GLN A 35 -15.23 -6.06 -28.86
CA GLN A 35 -15.14 -5.13 -29.98
C GLN A 35 -13.76 -5.15 -30.64
N ALA A 36 -12.68 -5.13 -29.86
CA ALA A 36 -11.32 -5.25 -30.38
C ALA A 36 -11.13 -6.53 -31.20
N TRP A 37 -11.76 -7.63 -30.77
CA TRP A 37 -11.78 -8.89 -31.52
C TRP A 37 -12.55 -8.80 -32.84
N HIS A 38 -13.74 -8.16 -32.84
CA HIS A 38 -14.50 -7.95 -34.07
C HIS A 38 -13.77 -7.01 -35.05
N GLU A 39 -13.07 -6.00 -34.55
CA GLU A 39 -12.32 -5.02 -35.33
C GLU A 39 -10.85 -5.41 -35.57
N ARG A 40 -10.48 -6.68 -35.34
CA ARG A 40 -9.11 -7.22 -35.49
C ARG A 40 -8.46 -7.08 -36.88
N ARG A 41 -9.22 -6.61 -37.89
CA ARG A 41 -8.70 -6.31 -39.23
C ARG A 41 -8.22 -4.86 -39.36
N GLN A 42 -8.54 -4.00 -38.40
CA GLN A 42 -8.12 -2.60 -38.41
C GLN A 42 -6.73 -2.48 -37.80
N ALA A 43 -5.79 -1.88 -38.54
CA ALA A 43 -4.40 -1.72 -38.10
C ALA A 43 -4.26 -1.03 -36.72
N PRO A 44 -5.03 0.04 -36.39
CA PRO A 44 -4.93 0.67 -35.06
C PRO A 44 -5.33 -0.25 -33.91
N VAL A 45 -6.39 -1.05 -34.09
CA VAL A 45 -6.88 -1.99 -33.07
C VAL A 45 -5.87 -3.11 -32.84
N VAL A 46 -5.29 -3.64 -33.92
CA VAL A 46 -4.24 -4.66 -33.85
C VAL A 46 -3.00 -4.12 -33.14
N PHE A 47 -2.58 -2.89 -33.46
CA PHE A 47 -1.46 -2.24 -32.79
C PHE A 47 -1.70 -2.12 -31.28
N LEU A 48 -2.86 -1.60 -30.87
CA LEU A 48 -3.22 -1.48 -29.45
C LEU A 48 -3.31 -2.86 -28.76
N ALA A 49 -3.85 -3.87 -29.43
CA ALA A 49 -3.93 -5.22 -28.90
C ALA A 49 -2.54 -5.85 -28.71
N LEU A 50 -1.61 -5.67 -29.66
CA LEU A 50 -0.24 -6.13 -29.52
C LEU A 50 0.52 -5.37 -28.43
N TRP A 51 0.32 -4.06 -28.33
CA TRP A 51 0.89 -3.24 -27.26
C TRP A 51 0.39 -3.68 -25.88
N LEU A 52 -0.87 -4.10 -25.76
CA LEU A 52 -1.40 -4.69 -24.54
C LEU A 52 -0.83 -6.09 -24.27
N LEU A 53 -0.87 -6.99 -25.26
CA LEU A 53 -0.61 -8.41 -25.07
C LEU A 53 0.87 -8.77 -24.95
N LEU A 54 1.77 -8.09 -25.68
CA LEU A 54 3.19 -8.44 -25.69
C LEU A 54 3.88 -8.20 -24.33
N PRO A 55 3.79 -7.00 -23.70
CA PRO A 55 4.36 -6.79 -22.38
C PRO A 55 3.66 -7.66 -21.33
N LEU A 56 2.34 -7.81 -21.43
CA LEU A 56 1.57 -8.65 -20.50
C LEU A 56 2.04 -10.10 -20.53
N ALA A 57 2.22 -10.69 -21.72
CA ALA A 57 2.71 -12.05 -21.88
C ALA A 57 4.15 -12.19 -21.37
N PHE A 58 5.03 -11.24 -21.73
CA PHE A 58 6.42 -11.24 -21.28
C PHE A 58 6.53 -11.21 -19.75
N PHE A 59 5.83 -10.29 -19.07
CA PHE A 59 5.87 -10.20 -17.61
C PHE A 59 5.15 -11.36 -16.93
N SER A 60 4.07 -11.89 -17.52
CA SER A 60 3.36 -13.06 -16.98
C SER A 60 4.23 -14.31 -16.92
N LEU A 61 5.20 -14.43 -17.84
CA LEU A 61 6.18 -15.52 -17.91
C LEU A 61 7.42 -15.28 -17.01
N SER A 62 7.65 -14.05 -16.53
CA SER A 62 8.78 -13.72 -15.65
C SER A 62 8.63 -14.32 -14.24
N ARG A 63 9.77 -14.70 -13.62
CA ARG A 63 9.83 -15.25 -12.25
C ARG A 63 9.72 -14.18 -11.16
N GLY A 64 10.12 -12.94 -11.44
CA GLY A 64 9.95 -11.80 -10.53
C GLY A 64 8.74 -10.98 -10.97
N LYS A 65 7.64 -11.03 -10.23
CA LYS A 65 6.40 -10.33 -10.59
C LYS A 65 6.08 -9.22 -9.59
N LEU A 66 6.39 -7.98 -9.96
CA LEU A 66 5.87 -6.81 -9.24
C LEU A 66 4.54 -6.36 -9.84
N PRO A 67 3.57 -5.90 -9.02
CA PRO A 67 2.31 -5.33 -9.50
C PRO A 67 2.53 -4.16 -10.47
N THR A 68 3.60 -3.37 -10.28
CA THR A 68 3.90 -2.17 -11.09
C THR A 68 4.23 -2.47 -12.55
N TYR A 69 4.59 -3.72 -12.89
CA TYR A 69 4.93 -4.10 -14.27
C TYR A 69 3.75 -4.04 -15.25
N ILE A 70 2.52 -3.91 -14.77
CA ILE A 70 1.35 -3.74 -15.67
C ILE A 70 1.18 -2.33 -16.22
N MET A 71 1.87 -1.33 -15.67
CA MET A 71 1.66 0.09 -16.01
C MET A 71 1.69 0.36 -17.53
N PRO A 72 2.62 -0.20 -18.32
CA PRO A 72 2.64 0.00 -19.77
C PRO A 72 1.40 -0.55 -20.49
N CYS A 73 0.70 -1.52 -19.90
CA CYS A 73 -0.50 -2.15 -20.46
C CYS A 73 -1.77 -1.32 -20.23
N LEU A 74 -1.75 -0.38 -19.27
CA LEU A 74 -2.94 0.40 -18.90
C LEU A 74 -3.35 1.38 -19.99
N LEU A 75 -2.38 2.01 -20.66
CA LEU A 75 -2.63 2.98 -21.73
C LEU A 75 -3.33 2.36 -22.96
N PRO A 76 -2.83 1.28 -23.59
CA PRO A 76 -3.52 0.68 -24.74
C PRO A 76 -4.90 0.14 -24.35
N LEU A 77 -5.05 -0.38 -23.13
CA LEU A 77 -6.33 -0.83 -22.61
C LEU A 77 -7.34 0.32 -22.46
N ALA A 78 -6.91 1.46 -21.90
CA ALA A 78 -7.74 2.65 -21.78
C ALA A 78 -8.21 3.18 -23.15
N LEU A 79 -7.33 3.16 -24.17
CA LEU A 79 -7.68 3.55 -25.53
C LEU A 79 -8.71 2.61 -26.17
N LEU A 80 -8.55 1.29 -26.01
CA LEU A 80 -9.53 0.30 -26.50
C LEU A 80 -10.89 0.46 -25.79
N MET A 81 -10.88 0.68 -24.48
CA MET A 81 -12.11 0.92 -23.70
C MET A 81 -12.77 2.24 -24.08
N GLY A 82 -12.00 3.30 -24.31
CA GLY A 82 -12.50 4.61 -24.75
C GLY A 82 -13.15 4.54 -26.13
N HIS A 83 -12.51 3.85 -27.09
CA HIS A 83 -13.08 3.60 -28.42
C HIS A 83 -14.41 2.84 -28.32
N ALA A 84 -14.46 1.80 -27.49
CA ALA A 84 -15.69 1.04 -27.26
C ALA A 84 -16.79 1.89 -26.62
N LEU A 85 -16.46 2.68 -25.60
CA LEU A 85 -17.40 3.57 -24.93
C LEU A 85 -18.01 4.58 -25.91
N VAL A 86 -17.19 5.26 -26.71
CA VAL A 86 -17.65 6.26 -27.68
C VAL A 86 -18.57 5.63 -28.72
N GLN A 87 -18.25 4.43 -29.22
CA GLN A 87 -19.11 3.74 -30.18
C GLN A 87 -20.47 3.37 -29.55
N ARG A 88 -20.50 2.92 -28.29
CA ARG A 88 -21.75 2.60 -27.58
C ARG A 88 -22.63 3.82 -27.36
N LEU A 89 -22.03 4.96 -27.01
CA LEU A 89 -22.74 6.22 -26.85
C LEU A 89 -23.37 6.67 -28.19
N ARG A 90 -22.62 6.59 -29.30
CA ARG A 90 -23.11 6.91 -30.65
C ARG A 90 -24.26 6.01 -31.09
N LEU A 91 -24.18 4.71 -30.80
CA LEU A 91 -25.20 3.72 -31.14
C LEU A 91 -26.38 3.69 -30.15
N GLY A 92 -26.35 4.49 -29.07
CA GLY A 92 -27.36 4.45 -28.00
C GLY A 92 -27.41 3.14 -27.23
N ASN A 93 -26.38 2.28 -27.34
CA ASN A 93 -26.36 0.98 -26.68
C ASN A 93 -25.97 1.13 -25.21
N SER A 94 -26.95 0.98 -24.33
CA SER A 94 -26.80 1.19 -22.90
C SER A 94 -26.49 -0.07 -22.08
N VAL A 95 -26.47 -1.27 -22.69
CA VAL A 95 -26.39 -2.53 -21.94
C VAL A 95 -25.09 -2.62 -21.13
N ALA A 96 -23.94 -2.34 -21.76
CA ALA A 96 -22.64 -2.39 -21.09
C ALA A 96 -22.51 -1.31 -19.99
N LEU A 97 -23.05 -0.11 -20.23
CA LEU A 97 -23.06 1.00 -19.27
C LEU A 97 -23.93 0.69 -18.05
N ARG A 98 -25.10 0.09 -18.26
CA ARG A 98 -25.98 -0.38 -17.18
C ARG A 98 -25.33 -1.48 -16.35
N GLY A 99 -24.68 -2.44 -17.02
CA GLY A 99 -23.91 -3.48 -16.35
C GLY A 99 -22.78 -2.91 -15.50
N ASN A 100 -22.05 -1.91 -16.02
CA ASN A 100 -21.02 -1.19 -15.26
C ASN A 100 -21.58 -0.44 -14.05
N GLY A 101 -22.74 0.22 -14.20
CA GLY A 101 -23.42 0.89 -13.10
C GLY A 101 -23.83 -0.08 -11.99
N LEU A 102 -24.41 -1.23 -12.37
CA LEU A 102 -24.80 -2.29 -11.42
C LEU A 102 -23.57 -2.90 -10.71
N LEU A 103 -22.47 -3.12 -11.45
CA LEU A 103 -21.22 -3.61 -10.87
C LEU A 103 -20.69 -2.63 -9.81
N ASN A 104 -20.63 -1.33 -10.12
CA ASN A 104 -20.17 -0.32 -9.16
C ASN A 104 -21.09 -0.20 -7.95
N LEU A 105 -22.41 -0.27 -8.15
CA LEU A 105 -23.36 -0.29 -7.06
C LEU A 105 -23.16 -1.51 -6.17
N GLY A 106 -23.00 -2.70 -6.76
CA GLY A 106 -22.71 -3.94 -6.03
C GLY A 106 -21.40 -3.86 -5.23
N LEU A 107 -20.34 -3.30 -5.81
CA LEU A 107 -19.07 -3.07 -5.10
C LEU A 107 -19.23 -2.10 -3.93
N ALA A 108 -19.98 -1.01 -4.10
CA ALA A 108 -20.24 -0.05 -3.02
C ALA A 108 -21.06 -0.68 -1.88
N LEU A 109 -22.09 -1.48 -2.20
CA LEU A 109 -22.87 -2.21 -1.21
C LEU A 109 -22.04 -3.26 -0.48
N LEU A 110 -21.15 -3.96 -1.19
CA LEU A 110 -20.23 -4.91 -0.58
C LEU A 110 -19.21 -4.21 0.33
N ALA A 111 -18.69 -3.06 -0.09
CA ALA A 111 -17.80 -2.24 0.75
C ALA A 111 -18.53 -1.74 2.01
N LEU A 112 -19.78 -1.30 1.89
CA LEU A 112 -20.61 -0.88 3.02
C LEU A 112 -20.87 -2.04 3.99
N ALA A 113 -21.23 -3.22 3.47
CA ALA A 113 -21.46 -4.41 4.27
C ALA A 113 -20.18 -4.88 4.97
N ALA A 114 -19.04 -4.83 4.28
CA ALA A 114 -17.73 -5.14 4.86
C ALA A 114 -17.36 -4.15 5.98
N LEU A 115 -17.57 -2.84 5.76
CA LEU A 115 -17.35 -1.82 6.78
C LEU A 115 -18.25 -2.05 8.01
N ALA A 116 -19.54 -2.29 7.81
CA ALA A 116 -20.48 -2.57 8.89
C ALA A 116 -20.10 -3.85 9.66
N TYR A 117 -19.74 -4.92 8.96
CA TYR A 117 -19.29 -6.17 9.56
C TYR A 117 -18.02 -5.98 10.39
N LEU A 118 -17.02 -5.26 9.85
CA LEU A 118 -15.80 -4.93 10.56
C LEU A 118 -16.11 -4.09 11.80
N GLN A 119 -16.92 -3.05 11.67
CA GLN A 119 -17.28 -2.17 12.78
C GLN A 119 -18.02 -2.91 13.91
N LEU A 120 -18.84 -3.92 13.59
CA LEU A 120 -19.55 -4.75 14.56
C LEU A 120 -18.67 -5.81 15.24
N ARG A 121 -17.74 -6.44 14.49
CA ARG A 121 -16.91 -7.55 15.01
C ARG A 121 -15.62 -7.06 15.66
N LYS A 122 -15.01 -6.03 15.09
CA LYS A 122 -13.72 -5.46 15.50
C LYS A 122 -13.74 -3.97 15.13
N PRO A 123 -14.24 -3.08 16.00
CA PRO A 123 -14.42 -1.68 15.67
C PRO A 123 -13.10 -1.08 15.20
N VAL A 124 -13.06 -0.76 13.90
CA VAL A 124 -11.90 -0.22 13.17
C VAL A 124 -11.79 1.28 13.45
N TYR A 125 -12.94 1.97 13.46
CA TYR A 125 -13.07 3.36 13.86
C TYR A 125 -13.57 3.39 15.31
N GLN A 126 -12.70 3.75 16.26
CA GLN A 126 -13.05 3.89 17.67
C GLN A 126 -12.90 5.36 18.05
N GLU A 127 -13.99 6.03 18.40
CA GLU A 127 -13.99 7.47 18.73
C GLU A 127 -13.56 8.41 17.59
N GLU A 128 -13.56 7.91 16.34
CA GLU A 128 -13.19 8.63 15.11
C GLU A 128 -14.41 8.85 14.19
N PRO A 129 -15.40 9.70 14.57
CA PRO A 129 -16.63 9.86 13.80
C PRO A 129 -16.40 10.59 12.46
N PHE A 130 -15.38 11.43 12.36
CA PHE A 130 -15.08 12.22 11.17
C PHE A 130 -14.54 11.34 10.04
N GLU A 131 -13.57 10.48 10.34
CA GLU A 131 -12.92 9.55 9.43
C GLU A 131 -13.92 8.49 8.93
N LEU A 132 -14.78 8.00 9.85
CA LEU A 132 -15.88 7.11 9.50
C LEU A 132 -16.86 7.79 8.53
N PHE A 133 -17.22 9.05 8.79
CA PHE A 133 -18.07 9.83 7.90
C PHE A 133 -17.43 9.99 6.51
N LEU A 134 -16.12 10.26 6.42
CA LEU A 134 -15.41 10.37 5.15
C LEU A 134 -15.45 9.05 4.35
N VAL A 135 -15.25 7.90 4.99
CA VAL A 135 -15.38 6.61 4.30
C VAL A 135 -16.81 6.37 3.82
N LEU A 136 -17.81 6.67 4.65
CA LEU A 136 -19.22 6.56 4.26
C LEU A 136 -19.56 7.49 3.09
N LEU A 137 -19.00 8.70 3.05
CA LEU A 137 -19.15 9.65 1.95
C LEU A 137 -18.54 9.10 0.66
N VAL A 138 -17.35 8.49 0.72
CA VAL A 138 -16.70 7.82 -0.42
C VAL A 138 -17.56 6.68 -0.95
N ILE A 139 -18.03 5.79 -0.06
CA ILE A 139 -18.89 4.65 -0.43
C ILE A 139 -20.22 5.15 -1.01
N GLY A 140 -20.82 6.17 -0.39
CA GLY A 140 -22.06 6.79 -0.84
C GLY A 140 -21.94 7.44 -2.20
N ALA A 141 -20.85 8.19 -2.45
CA ALA A 141 -20.56 8.77 -3.76
C ALA A 141 -20.39 7.69 -4.84
N TRP A 142 -19.71 6.59 -4.50
CA TRP A 142 -19.55 5.45 -5.41
C TRP A 142 -20.88 4.75 -5.74
N ALA A 143 -21.71 4.51 -4.73
CA ALA A 143 -23.05 3.95 -4.89
C ALA A 143 -23.95 4.86 -5.73
N ALA A 144 -23.94 6.18 -5.46
CA ALA A 144 -24.71 7.17 -6.20
C ALA A 144 -24.27 7.23 -7.68
N ALA A 145 -22.96 7.18 -7.95
CA ALA A 145 -22.44 7.13 -9.31
C ALA A 145 -22.85 5.85 -10.05
N GLY A 146 -22.78 4.68 -9.38
CA GLY A 146 -23.26 3.41 -9.93
C GLY A 146 -24.76 3.42 -10.24
N LEU A 147 -25.58 3.95 -9.32
CA LEU A 147 -27.02 4.10 -9.48
C LEU A 147 -27.37 5.07 -10.62
N ALA A 148 -26.70 6.21 -10.69
CA ALA A 148 -26.89 7.20 -11.76
C ALA A 148 -26.54 6.61 -13.13
N GLN A 149 -25.42 5.89 -13.24
CA GLN A 149 -25.02 5.21 -14.47
C GLN A 149 -25.98 4.08 -14.85
N TRP A 150 -26.58 3.37 -13.88
CA TRP A 150 -27.59 2.35 -14.17
C TRP A 150 -28.92 2.95 -14.63
N ARG A 151 -29.40 4.01 -13.96
CA ARG A 151 -30.69 4.66 -14.25
C ARG A 151 -30.68 5.52 -15.52
N TYR A 152 -29.56 6.21 -15.76
CA TYR A 152 -29.38 7.15 -16.87
C TYR A 152 -28.07 6.90 -17.63
N PRO A 153 -27.87 5.69 -18.21
CA PRO A 153 -26.58 5.22 -18.73
C PRO A 153 -25.94 6.13 -19.79
N LEU A 154 -26.75 6.74 -20.65
CA LEU A 154 -26.25 7.61 -21.72
C LEU A 154 -26.00 9.06 -21.27
N ARG A 155 -26.62 9.52 -20.18
CA ARG A 155 -26.43 10.87 -19.63
C ARG A 155 -25.35 10.89 -18.55
N ALA A 156 -25.35 9.88 -17.68
CA ALA A 156 -24.47 9.72 -16.54
C ALA A 156 -23.30 8.75 -16.82
N TRP A 157 -22.87 8.63 -18.09
CA TRP A 157 -21.78 7.72 -18.47
C TRP A 157 -20.45 8.06 -17.77
N ALA A 158 -20.24 9.33 -17.46
CA ALA A 158 -19.06 9.85 -16.77
C ALA A 158 -19.19 9.90 -15.24
N ALA A 159 -20.36 9.57 -14.65
CA ALA A 159 -20.56 9.64 -13.21
C ALA A 159 -19.51 8.89 -12.37
N PRO A 160 -19.03 7.70 -12.77
CA PRO A 160 -17.98 7.01 -12.03
C PRO A 160 -16.63 7.75 -11.97
N LEU A 161 -16.35 8.67 -12.91
CA LEU A 161 -15.17 9.53 -12.87
C LEU A 161 -15.20 10.41 -11.62
N LEU A 162 -16.35 11.02 -11.31
CA LEU A 162 -16.52 11.88 -10.14
C LEU A 162 -16.35 11.09 -8.84
N ALA A 163 -16.92 9.88 -8.76
CA ALA A 163 -16.71 8.99 -7.62
C ALA A 163 -15.24 8.61 -7.43
N SER A 164 -14.49 8.44 -8.53
CA SER A 164 -13.05 8.18 -8.47
C SER A 164 -12.27 9.37 -7.92
N TRP A 165 -12.64 10.59 -8.30
CA TRP A 165 -12.04 11.81 -7.72
C TRP A 165 -12.32 11.97 -6.24
N VAL A 166 -13.57 11.72 -5.82
CA VAL A 166 -13.95 11.73 -4.40
C VAL A 166 -13.16 10.67 -3.61
N LEU A 167 -13.03 9.46 -4.15
CA LEU A 167 -12.21 8.41 -3.57
C LEU A 167 -10.76 8.86 -3.42
N ILE A 168 -10.12 9.38 -4.47
CA ILE A 168 -8.71 9.81 -4.44
C ILE A 168 -8.51 10.94 -3.43
N ALA A 169 -9.41 11.91 -3.39
CA ALA A 169 -9.29 13.08 -2.52
C ALA A 169 -9.50 12.73 -1.03
N LEU A 170 -10.47 11.86 -0.73
CA LEU A 170 -10.89 11.62 0.66
C LEU A 170 -10.29 10.36 1.29
N LEU A 171 -9.92 9.34 0.50
CA LEU A 171 -9.42 8.08 1.03
C LEU A 171 -8.23 8.23 1.98
N PRO A 172 -7.21 9.09 1.71
CA PRO A 172 -6.10 9.28 2.63
C PRO A 172 -6.53 9.82 4.00
N ALA A 173 -7.44 10.80 4.02
CA ALA A 173 -7.98 11.39 5.23
C ALA A 173 -8.99 10.49 5.95
N ALA A 174 -9.61 9.56 5.22
CA ALA A 174 -10.58 8.62 5.77
C ALA A 174 -9.95 7.36 6.38
N MET A 175 -8.62 7.19 6.27
CA MET A 175 -7.94 6.03 6.84
C MET A 175 -7.99 6.06 8.37
N PRO A 176 -8.26 4.93 9.04
CA PRO A 176 -8.27 4.89 10.50
C PRO A 176 -6.89 5.22 11.08
N ASN A 177 -6.87 5.97 12.18
CA ASN A 177 -5.62 6.36 12.86
C ASN A 177 -4.75 5.15 13.23
N HIS A 178 -5.32 4.03 13.69
CA HIS A 178 -4.54 2.82 13.98
C HIS A 178 -3.88 2.19 12.74
N VAL A 179 -4.44 2.38 11.53
CA VAL A 179 -3.82 1.90 10.28
C VAL A 179 -2.69 2.83 9.90
N VAL A 180 -2.92 4.14 9.97
CA VAL A 180 -1.92 5.18 9.67
C VAL A 180 -0.73 5.02 10.61
N GLN A 181 -0.94 5.08 11.93
CA GLN A 181 0.10 4.93 12.95
C GLN A 181 0.91 3.63 12.81
N ASN A 182 0.24 2.52 12.45
CA ASN A 182 0.92 1.24 12.22
C ASN A 182 1.66 1.16 10.88
N LYS A 183 1.49 2.10 9.94
CA LYS A 183 2.12 2.03 8.61
C LYS A 183 3.01 3.24 8.30
N THR A 184 2.87 4.36 9.02
CA THR A 184 3.63 5.59 8.81
C THR A 184 4.50 5.92 10.04
N PRO A 185 5.68 5.31 10.17
CA PRO A 185 6.61 5.62 11.27
C PRO A 185 7.14 7.06 11.21
N ASP A 186 7.04 7.69 10.04
CA ASP A 186 7.50 9.05 9.78
C ASP A 186 6.82 10.13 10.65
N LEU A 187 5.50 10.03 10.86
CA LEU A 187 4.76 10.99 11.72
C LEU A 187 5.18 10.87 13.18
N PHE A 188 5.32 9.64 13.67
CA PHE A 188 5.73 9.37 15.05
C PHE A 188 7.16 9.85 15.35
N VAL A 189 8.07 9.71 14.38
CA VAL A 189 9.43 10.27 14.47
C VAL A 189 9.39 11.80 14.44
N ALA A 190 8.51 12.40 13.62
CA ALA A 190 8.38 13.85 13.54
C ALA A 190 7.86 14.47 14.86
N GLU A 191 6.96 13.79 15.56
CA GLU A 191 6.44 14.23 16.87
C GLU A 191 7.53 14.29 17.96
N HIS A 192 8.55 13.43 17.89
CA HIS A 192 9.62 13.32 18.90
C HIS A 192 10.99 13.78 18.34
N LEU A 193 10.98 14.62 17.30
CA LEU A 193 12.18 14.96 16.55
C LEU A 193 13.22 15.71 17.39
N ASP A 194 12.77 16.61 18.26
CA ASP A 194 13.64 17.39 19.14
C ASP A 194 14.40 16.50 20.14
N GLU A 195 13.70 15.54 20.76
CA GLU A 195 14.27 14.57 21.70
C GLU A 195 15.21 13.58 20.99
N LEU A 196 14.83 13.15 19.78
CA LEU A 196 15.62 12.24 18.95
C LEU A 196 16.91 12.89 18.41
N THR A 197 16.90 14.19 18.16
CA THR A 197 18.08 14.92 17.67
C THR A 197 19.21 14.93 18.71
N GLY A 198 18.86 14.88 20.00
CA GLY A 198 19.81 14.76 21.11
C GLY A 198 20.40 13.37 21.32
N ALA A 199 19.92 12.34 20.62
CA ALA A 199 20.42 10.97 20.75
C ALA A 199 21.73 10.78 19.98
N HIS A 200 22.75 10.17 20.61
CA HIS A 200 24.02 9.91 19.94
C HIS A 200 23.99 8.67 19.05
N HIS A 201 23.23 7.63 19.41
CA HIS A 201 23.06 6.45 18.56
C HIS A 201 21.58 6.15 18.27
N LEU A 202 21.32 5.61 17.08
CA LEU A 202 20.00 5.24 16.60
C LEU A 202 19.91 3.74 16.35
N LEU A 203 18.85 3.11 16.83
CA LEU A 203 18.60 1.66 16.67
C LEU A 203 17.16 1.40 16.21
N SER A 204 16.98 0.50 15.24
CA SER A 204 15.63 0.06 14.83
C SER A 204 15.58 -1.38 14.36
N ASN A 205 14.46 -2.08 14.60
CA ASN A 205 14.25 -3.47 14.18
C ASN A 205 13.46 -3.62 12.86
N ASP A 206 13.03 -2.50 12.27
CA ASP A 206 12.23 -2.47 11.05
C ASP A 206 12.83 -1.51 10.02
N LEU A 207 12.85 -1.93 8.76
CA LEU A 207 13.39 -1.14 7.65
C LEU A 207 12.64 0.17 7.43
N GLY A 208 11.32 0.17 7.57
CA GLY A 208 10.50 1.37 7.42
C GLY A 208 10.70 2.36 8.55
N ALA A 209 10.86 1.87 9.78
CA ALA A 209 11.19 2.70 10.94
C ALA A 209 12.61 3.27 10.85
N ALA A 210 13.59 2.45 10.44
CA ALA A 210 14.97 2.88 10.24
C ALA A 210 15.09 3.95 9.15
N SER A 211 14.39 3.80 8.02
CA SER A 211 14.40 4.79 6.95
C SER A 211 13.73 6.10 7.34
N ALA A 212 12.65 6.05 8.14
CA ALA A 212 12.01 7.24 8.69
C ALA A 212 12.95 8.02 9.63
N LEU A 213 13.66 7.34 10.54
CA LEU A 213 14.69 7.96 11.39
C LEU A 213 15.79 8.61 10.57
N ALA A 214 16.35 7.87 9.61
CA ALA A 214 17.44 8.35 8.78
C ALA A 214 17.04 9.61 7.97
N TRP A 215 15.84 9.58 7.38
CA TRP A 215 15.31 10.68 6.58
C TRP A 215 15.03 11.93 7.43
N ARG A 216 14.32 11.78 8.55
CA ARG A 216 13.90 12.91 9.40
C ARG A 216 15.06 13.55 10.14
N LEU A 217 15.97 12.75 10.68
CA LEU A 217 17.15 13.24 11.41
C LEU A 217 18.32 13.60 10.47
N ARG A 218 18.19 13.36 9.16
CA ARG A 218 19.25 13.51 8.14
C ARG A 218 20.54 12.76 8.53
N ARG A 219 20.36 11.56 9.10
CA ARG A 219 21.44 10.72 9.64
C ARG A 219 21.50 9.39 8.89
N SER A 220 22.70 8.85 8.71
CA SER A 220 22.91 7.58 7.99
C SER A 220 23.33 6.43 8.89
N ASP A 221 23.53 6.71 10.18
CA ASP A 221 24.06 5.82 11.20
C ASP A 221 22.96 5.17 12.05
N VAL A 222 21.93 4.65 11.38
CA VAL A 222 20.88 3.85 12.01
C VAL A 222 21.34 2.40 12.06
N THR A 223 21.52 1.87 13.27
CA THR A 223 21.87 0.47 13.51
C THR A 223 20.61 -0.40 13.42
N LEU A 224 20.70 -1.52 12.71
CA LEU A 224 19.59 -2.44 12.53
C LEU A 224 19.63 -3.57 13.54
N TYR A 225 18.47 -3.90 14.10
CA TYR A 225 18.34 -4.92 15.11
C TYR A 225 17.64 -6.17 14.56
N ASP A 226 18.39 -7.26 14.42
CA ASP A 226 17.91 -8.55 13.92
C ASP A 226 17.20 -8.52 12.54
N THR A 227 17.39 -7.44 11.78
CA THR A 227 16.74 -7.23 10.49
C THR A 227 17.60 -7.78 9.34
N ARG A 228 17.49 -9.08 9.07
CA ARG A 228 18.26 -9.73 7.96
C ARG A 228 17.51 -9.90 6.65
N GLY A 229 16.21 -9.62 6.59
CA GLY A 229 15.33 -9.91 5.44
C GLY A 229 15.76 -9.31 4.10
N GLU A 230 15.21 -8.15 3.74
CA GLU A 230 15.46 -7.50 2.43
C GLU A 230 16.91 -7.02 2.25
N LEU A 231 17.64 -6.83 3.35
CA LEU A 231 19.04 -6.41 3.35
C LEU A 231 20.05 -7.56 3.38
N LYS A 232 19.61 -8.83 3.29
CA LYS A 232 20.51 -9.99 3.33
C LYS A 232 21.66 -9.87 2.33
N TYR A 233 21.36 -9.39 1.13
CA TYR A 233 22.36 -9.19 0.08
C TYR A 233 23.33 -8.06 0.45
N GLY A 234 22.83 -6.88 0.85
CA GLY A 234 23.66 -5.73 1.22
C GLY A 234 24.50 -5.92 2.49
N LEU A 235 23.98 -6.64 3.49
CA LEU A 235 24.69 -6.94 4.75
C LEU A 235 25.68 -8.11 4.62
N SER A 236 25.68 -8.81 3.48
CA SER A 236 26.66 -9.87 3.21
C SER A 236 28.05 -9.33 2.87
N TYR A 237 28.15 -8.03 2.57
CA TYR A 237 29.43 -7.35 2.35
C TYR A 237 30.13 -7.05 3.69
N PRO A 238 31.44 -7.32 3.82
CA PRO A 238 32.19 -7.16 5.08
C PRO A 238 32.09 -5.75 5.68
N GLU A 239 32.09 -4.73 4.81
CA GLU A 239 31.98 -3.31 5.13
C GLU A 239 30.64 -2.87 5.75
N HIS A 240 29.59 -3.67 5.61
CA HIS A 240 28.24 -3.35 6.12
C HIS A 240 27.76 -4.32 7.21
N SER A 241 28.55 -5.36 7.51
CA SER A 241 28.24 -6.35 8.54
C SER A 241 28.06 -5.73 9.95
N GLN A 242 28.76 -4.64 10.24
CA GLN A 242 28.68 -3.92 11.52
C GLN A 242 27.40 -3.08 11.68
N ARG A 243 26.62 -2.87 10.62
CA ARG A 243 25.37 -2.08 10.67
C ARG A 243 24.16 -2.87 11.19
N SER A 244 24.31 -4.19 11.39
CA SER A 244 23.26 -5.02 11.98
C SER A 244 23.77 -5.74 13.22
N VAL A 245 23.06 -5.62 14.34
CA VAL A 245 23.38 -6.29 15.60
C VAL A 245 22.44 -7.49 15.78
N PRO A 246 22.98 -8.71 15.99
CA PRO A 246 22.18 -9.89 16.29
C PRO A 246 21.43 -9.79 17.63
N LEU A 247 20.35 -10.56 17.78
CA LEU A 247 19.58 -10.64 19.02
C LEU A 247 20.44 -10.94 20.28
N ALA A 248 21.45 -11.79 20.12
CA ALA A 248 22.31 -12.24 21.23
C ALA A 248 23.21 -11.12 21.78
N ASP A 249 23.66 -10.22 20.91
CA ASP A 249 24.72 -9.25 21.23
C ASP A 249 24.17 -7.87 21.61
N ILE A 250 22.84 -7.69 21.53
CA ILE A 250 22.21 -6.39 21.70
C ILE A 250 22.44 -5.76 23.07
N ARG A 251 22.49 -6.57 24.14
CA ARG A 251 22.71 -6.06 25.50
C ARG A 251 24.12 -5.47 25.63
N GLN A 252 25.10 -6.16 25.06
CA GLN A 252 26.49 -5.71 25.07
C GLN A 252 26.65 -4.45 24.22
N TRP A 253 26.04 -4.44 23.03
CA TRP A 253 26.06 -3.27 22.16
C TRP A 253 25.39 -2.05 22.80
N LEU A 254 24.21 -2.23 23.40
CA LEU A 254 23.51 -1.15 24.12
C LEU A 254 24.33 -0.62 25.28
N TRP A 255 25.03 -1.48 26.02
CA TRP A 255 25.88 -1.05 27.12
C TRP A 255 27.06 -0.19 26.62
N GLN A 256 27.73 -0.59 25.54
CA GLN A 256 28.81 0.19 24.92
C GLN A 256 28.30 1.51 24.33
N ALA A 257 27.24 1.48 23.52
CA ALA A 257 26.67 2.68 22.91
C ALA A 257 26.18 3.69 23.96
N ARG A 258 25.70 3.22 25.13
CA ARG A 258 25.28 4.07 26.24
C ARG A 258 26.43 4.71 27.03
N GLN A 259 27.67 4.26 26.85
CA GLN A 259 28.85 4.93 27.40
C GLN A 259 29.22 6.16 26.57
N ASP A 260 29.09 6.04 25.25
CA ASP A 260 29.42 7.09 24.29
C ASP A 260 28.35 8.21 24.28
N GLY A 261 27.08 7.87 24.50
CA GLY A 261 26.01 8.87 24.60
C GLY A 261 24.61 8.27 24.82
N SER A 262 23.57 9.09 24.64
CA SER A 262 22.17 8.62 24.67
C SER A 262 21.85 7.77 23.45
N VAL A 263 20.98 6.78 23.61
CA VAL A 263 20.57 5.85 22.54
C VAL A 263 19.07 5.94 22.32
N ALA A 264 18.65 6.31 21.12
CA ALA A 264 17.25 6.25 20.73
C ALA A 264 16.95 4.94 19.98
N VAL A 265 15.95 4.23 20.47
CA VAL A 265 15.54 2.94 19.94
C VAL A 265 14.10 3.03 19.45
N LEU A 266 13.89 2.86 18.14
CA LEU A 266 12.56 2.81 17.53
C LEU A 266 12.25 1.38 17.09
N LEU A 267 11.36 0.72 17.82
CA LEU A 267 10.91 -0.63 17.52
C LEU A 267 9.51 -0.64 16.92
N ARG A 268 9.30 -1.52 15.94
CA ARG A 268 7.98 -1.94 15.47
C ARG A 268 7.67 -3.32 16.02
N ILE A 269 6.54 -3.45 16.69
CA ILE A 269 6.12 -4.67 17.39
C ILE A 269 4.98 -5.32 16.62
N ASN A 270 5.29 -6.33 15.81
CA ASN A 270 4.30 -7.07 15.03
C ASN A 270 4.20 -8.55 15.46
N SER A 271 5.21 -9.06 16.16
CA SER A 271 5.34 -10.48 16.50
C SER A 271 5.65 -10.73 17.98
N ALA A 272 5.58 -11.99 18.40
CA ALA A 272 5.97 -12.39 19.76
C ALA A 272 7.48 -12.20 20.00
N SER A 273 8.32 -12.37 18.98
CA SER A 273 9.75 -12.06 19.04
C SER A 273 10.02 -10.57 19.25
N ASP A 274 9.25 -9.68 18.62
CA ASP A 274 9.42 -8.23 18.80
C ASP A 274 9.02 -7.78 20.23
N ARG A 275 8.08 -8.49 20.86
CA ARG A 275 7.75 -8.26 22.28
C ARG A 275 8.86 -8.71 23.21
N TYR A 276 9.52 -9.82 22.89
CA TYR A 276 10.71 -10.25 23.61
C TYR A 276 11.87 -9.27 23.44
N GLN A 277 12.06 -8.74 22.23
CA GLN A 277 12.99 -7.66 21.90
C GLN A 277 12.74 -6.39 22.74
N LEU A 278 11.48 -5.96 22.90
CA LEU A 278 11.16 -4.84 23.78
C LEU A 278 11.49 -5.14 25.25
N ALA A 279 11.21 -6.37 25.71
CA ALA A 279 11.50 -6.78 27.09
C ALA A 279 13.01 -6.86 27.40
N LEU A 280 13.85 -6.99 26.36
CA LEU A 280 15.31 -6.95 26.46
C LEU A 280 15.86 -5.53 26.65
N LEU A 281 15.09 -4.48 26.32
CA LEU A 281 15.53 -3.10 26.53
C LEU A 281 15.44 -2.73 28.00
N PRO A 282 16.48 -2.06 28.54
CA PRO A 282 16.51 -1.70 29.95
C PRO A 282 15.40 -0.65 30.24
N GLY A 283 14.83 -0.73 31.45
CA GLY A 283 13.63 0.01 31.85
C GLY A 283 13.84 1.50 32.12
N ASP A 284 15.08 1.96 32.05
CA ASP A 284 15.52 3.31 32.37
C ASP A 284 15.52 4.20 31.12
N GLY A 285 14.56 5.12 31.03
CA GLY A 285 14.44 6.08 29.93
C GLY A 285 13.00 6.46 29.64
N GLU A 286 12.83 7.48 28.80
CA GLU A 286 11.51 7.89 28.33
C GLU A 286 11.02 6.93 27.24
N ARG A 287 9.76 6.50 27.35
CA ARG A 287 9.15 5.54 26.43
C ARG A 287 7.85 6.10 25.88
N TYR A 288 7.82 6.28 24.58
CA TYR A 288 6.65 6.71 23.84
C TYR A 288 6.10 5.52 23.05
N ARG A 289 4.79 5.39 23.00
CA ARG A 289 4.12 4.31 22.28
C ARG A 289 3.01 4.87 21.41
N ASN A 290 3.04 4.51 20.13
CA ASN A 290 2.01 4.85 19.17
C ASN A 290 1.62 3.58 18.38
N GLY A 291 0.53 2.93 18.80
CA GLY A 291 0.09 1.63 18.26
C GLY A 291 1.15 0.52 18.45
N ASN A 292 1.65 0.01 17.32
CA ASN A 292 2.71 -1.00 17.27
C ASN A 292 4.13 -0.39 17.28
N LEU A 293 4.27 0.93 17.22
CA LEU A 293 5.57 1.60 17.31
C LEU A 293 5.88 1.94 18.77
N VAL A 294 7.12 1.67 19.18
CA VAL A 294 7.65 2.04 20.49
C VAL A 294 8.96 2.77 20.28
N LEU A 295 9.03 4.00 20.78
CA LEU A 295 10.25 4.77 20.87
C LEU A 295 10.73 4.75 22.33
N ALA A 296 12.00 4.40 22.53
CA ALA A 296 12.65 4.45 23.83
C ALA A 296 13.93 5.29 23.72
N ILE A 297 14.05 6.31 24.56
CA ILE A 297 15.24 7.15 24.64
C ILE A 297 15.98 6.77 25.92
N LEU A 298 17.10 6.07 25.76
CA LEU A 298 17.91 5.56 26.85
C LEU A 298 19.01 6.58 27.18
N PRO A 299 19.11 7.04 28.43
CA PRO A 299 20.12 8.02 28.81
C PRO A 299 21.51 7.40 28.83
N GLN A 300 22.52 8.27 28.69
CA GLN A 300 23.92 7.88 28.84
C GLN A 300 24.16 7.30 30.24
N VAL A 301 24.83 6.15 30.31
CA VAL A 301 25.29 5.59 31.58
C VAL A 301 26.62 6.24 31.89
N ARG A 302 26.67 7.09 32.93
CA ARG A 302 27.94 7.61 33.43
C ARG A 302 28.77 6.43 33.98
N PRO A 303 30.09 6.39 33.71
CA PRO A 303 30.98 5.35 34.22
C PRO A 303 30.99 5.30 35.75
#